data_AF-Q1ISD9-F1
#
_entry.id   AF-Q1ISD9-F1
#
_cell.length_a   1.000
_cell.length_b   1.000
_cell.length_c   1.000
_cell.angle_alpha   90.00
_cell.angle_beta   90.00
_cell.angle_gamma   90.00
#
_symmetry.space_group_name_H-M   'P 1'
#
loop_
_entity.id
_entity.type
_entity.pdbx_description
1 polymer ?
#
loop_
_entity_poly.entity_id
_entity_poly.type
_entity_poly.pdbx_seq_one_letter_code
_entity_poly.pdbx_strand_id
1 'polypeptide(L)'
;MCFPYHKFLRERAKQGYTPQTQIPFGAFSALWRFGGCVPDRGLRELHSMEFQDKVLKCIDCGADFVFTAGEQLFFHDKQFKNEPKRCKPCKGKRANMLGSTPPGATYPKVETRTTCSGCGKDTTVPFKPTQGRPVFCRECFQQKRTTAATA
;
A
#
# COMPACT_ATOMS: atom_id res chain seq x y z
N MET A 1 6.18 45.84 3.22
CA MET A 1 6.43 46.86 2.19
C MET A 1 6.89 46.16 0.91
N CYS A 2 6.22 46.45 -0.22
CA CYS A 2 6.63 46.34 -1.64
C CYS A 2 6.90 44.97 -2.34
N PHE A 3 5.82 44.34 -2.88
CA PHE A 3 5.41 44.17 -4.32
C PHE A 3 6.38 43.76 -5.48
N PRO A 4 5.85 43.27 -6.65
CA PRO A 4 6.20 42.01 -7.33
C PRO A 4 6.75 42.20 -8.78
N TYR A 5 7.01 41.14 -9.56
CA TYR A 5 7.26 41.28 -11.01
C TYR A 5 6.63 40.18 -11.87
N HIS A 6 5.39 40.43 -12.28
CA HIS A 6 4.67 39.70 -13.31
C HIS A 6 4.70 40.53 -14.60
N LYS A 7 5.81 40.52 -15.36
CA LYS A 7 5.87 41.15 -16.69
C LYS A 7 7.11 40.74 -17.51
N PHE A 8 7.11 39.54 -18.09
CA PHE A 8 8.02 39.25 -19.23
C PHE A 8 7.40 38.23 -20.19
N LEU A 9 6.17 38.52 -20.66
CA LEU A 9 5.51 37.83 -21.77
C LEU A 9 5.02 38.88 -22.79
N ARG A 10 5.94 39.31 -23.68
CA ARG A 10 5.66 39.85 -25.01
C ARG A 10 6.99 40.05 -25.75
N GLU A 11 6.96 39.98 -27.08
CA GLU A 11 8.09 40.06 -28.02
C GLU A 11 8.98 38.81 -28.19
N ARG A 12 8.45 37.78 -28.87
CA ARG A 12 9.24 37.06 -29.91
C ARG A 12 8.37 36.37 -30.96
N ALA A 13 7.27 37.01 -31.35
CA ALA A 13 6.75 36.84 -32.71
C ALA A 13 7.68 37.60 -33.66
N LYS A 14 7.99 37.04 -34.83
CA LYS A 14 8.91 37.51 -35.90
C LYS A 14 10.33 36.95 -35.81
N GLN A 15 10.49 35.72 -36.26
CA GLN A 15 11.62 35.31 -37.12
C GLN A 15 11.31 33.90 -37.62
N GLY A 16 10.77 33.84 -38.84
CA GLY A 16 10.60 32.59 -39.56
C GLY A 16 11.96 31.93 -39.75
N TYR A 17 12.03 30.62 -39.49
CA TYR A 17 13.20 29.83 -39.79
C TYR A 17 12.77 28.53 -40.45
N THR A 18 13.16 28.40 -41.71
CA THR A 18 12.98 27.26 -42.60
C THR A 18 14.06 26.21 -42.35
N PRO A 19 13.73 24.90 -42.35
CA PRO A 19 14.68 23.83 -42.05
C PRO A 19 15.33 23.27 -43.33
N GLN A 20 16.45 23.82 -43.82
CA GLN A 20 17.29 23.08 -44.77
C GLN A 20 18.68 23.71 -44.98
N THR A 21 19.67 23.39 -44.16
CA THR A 21 21.06 23.37 -44.66
C THR A 21 21.90 22.37 -43.88
N GLN A 22 22.45 21.42 -44.61
CA GLN A 22 23.28 20.30 -44.16
C GLN A 22 24.59 20.80 -43.53
N ILE A 23 25.01 20.17 -42.42
CA ILE A 23 26.33 20.38 -41.82
C ILE A 23 27.16 19.12 -42.07
N PRO A 24 28.33 19.20 -42.73
CA PRO A 24 29.22 18.06 -42.92
C PRO A 24 30.01 17.70 -41.66
N PHE A 25 30.43 16.43 -41.64
CA PHE A 25 31.20 15.77 -40.60
C PHE A 25 32.55 16.43 -40.32
N GLY A 26 32.83 16.65 -39.03
CA GLY A 26 34.17 16.50 -38.45
C GLY A 26 35.11 17.70 -38.55
N ALA A 27 35.23 18.45 -37.45
CA ALA A 27 36.49 18.87 -36.83
C ALA A 27 36.21 19.79 -35.63
N PHE A 28 37.18 19.87 -34.73
CA PHE A 28 37.29 20.76 -33.57
C PHE A 28 36.69 20.28 -32.25
N SER A 29 37.42 19.31 -31.70
CA SER A 29 38.04 19.35 -30.38
C SER A 29 37.89 20.64 -29.57
N ALA A 30 37.48 20.44 -28.31
CA ALA A 30 37.88 21.18 -27.11
C ALA A 30 37.48 22.66 -26.98
N LEU A 31 36.32 22.90 -26.35
CA LEU A 31 36.09 24.04 -25.48
C LEU A 31 35.36 23.58 -24.22
N TRP A 32 36.12 23.51 -23.12
CA TRP A 32 35.59 23.48 -21.77
C TRP A 32 34.83 24.80 -21.48
N ARG A 33 33.80 24.69 -20.63
CA ARG A 33 32.97 25.78 -20.04
C ARG A 33 31.79 26.27 -20.86
N PHE A 34 30.71 25.49 -20.82
CA PHE A 34 29.42 26.02 -20.41
C PHE A 34 28.79 25.05 -19.41
N GLY A 35 28.40 25.59 -18.25
CA GLY A 35 27.69 24.87 -17.20
C GLY A 35 26.33 24.42 -17.72
N GLY A 36 26.26 23.15 -18.13
CA GLY A 36 24.99 22.46 -18.25
C GLY A 36 24.49 22.15 -16.85
N CYS A 37 23.66 23.02 -16.28
CA CYS A 37 22.69 22.55 -15.30
C CYS A 37 21.71 21.68 -16.11
N VAL A 38 22.05 20.39 -16.26
CA VAL A 38 21.10 19.39 -16.73
C VAL A 38 19.94 19.49 -15.76
N PRO A 39 18.70 19.79 -16.18
CA PRO A 39 17.59 19.71 -15.26
C PRO A 39 17.56 18.27 -14.74
N ASP A 40 17.78 18.12 -13.44
CA ASP A 40 17.63 16.89 -12.65
C ASP A 40 16.14 16.50 -12.59
N ARG A 41 15.51 16.34 -13.77
CA ARG A 41 14.11 15.98 -13.97
C ARG A 41 14.00 14.66 -14.72
N GLY A 42 14.95 13.75 -14.50
CA GLY A 42 14.96 12.44 -15.14
C GLY A 42 14.98 11.26 -14.16
N LEU A 43 15.54 11.43 -12.96
CA LEU A 43 15.76 10.31 -12.04
C LEU A 43 14.63 10.10 -11.01
N ARG A 44 13.61 10.96 -10.99
CA ARG A 44 12.39 10.75 -10.19
C ARG A 44 11.27 9.99 -10.95
N GLU A 45 11.36 9.89 -12.27
CA GLU A 45 10.29 9.39 -13.14
C GLU A 45 10.23 7.85 -13.25
N LEU A 46 11.33 7.14 -12.95
CA LEU A 46 11.43 5.69 -13.18
C LEU A 46 10.85 4.82 -12.05
N HIS A 47 10.72 5.35 -10.83
CA HIS A 47 10.07 4.64 -9.71
C HIS A 47 8.54 4.82 -9.67
N SER A 48 8.02 5.73 -10.50
CA SER A 48 6.58 6.03 -10.63
C SER A 48 5.88 5.17 -11.68
N MET A 49 6.62 4.42 -12.49
CA MET A 49 6.07 3.64 -13.61
C MET A 49 5.71 2.18 -13.26
N GLU A 50 6.07 1.67 -12.09
CA GLU A 50 5.71 0.30 -11.66
C GLU A 50 4.30 0.23 -11.05
N PHE A 51 3.87 1.29 -10.37
CA PHE A 51 2.57 1.35 -9.73
C PHE A 51 1.62 2.24 -10.54
N GLN A 52 0.64 1.63 -11.18
CA GLN A 52 -0.41 2.30 -11.96
C GLN A 52 -1.73 2.21 -11.22
N ASP A 53 -2.56 3.25 -11.30
CA ASP A 53 -3.90 3.22 -10.70
C ASP A 53 -4.72 2.04 -11.21
N LYS A 54 -5.21 1.19 -10.30
CA LYS A 54 -6.04 0.03 -10.64
C LYS A 54 -7.45 0.23 -10.14
N VAL A 55 -8.45 -0.12 -10.94
CA VAL A 55 -9.85 -0.13 -10.52
C VAL A 55 -10.22 -1.52 -10.00
N LEU A 56 -10.70 -1.59 -8.76
CA LEU A 56 -11.08 -2.81 -8.07
C LEU A 56 -12.55 -2.80 -7.69
N LYS A 57 -13.15 -3.98 -7.54
CA LYS A 57 -14.56 -4.14 -7.13
C LYS A 57 -14.67 -4.40 -5.65
N CYS A 58 -15.53 -3.64 -4.96
CA CYS A 58 -15.80 -3.89 -3.55
C CYS A 58 -16.67 -5.14 -3.36
N ILE A 59 -16.24 -6.05 -2.49
CA ILE A 59 -17.01 -7.27 -2.19
C ILE A 59 -18.33 -7.04 -1.43
N ASP A 60 -18.49 -5.91 -0.72
CA ASP A 60 -19.69 -5.66 0.10
C ASP A 60 -20.76 -4.85 -0.65
N CYS A 61 -20.34 -3.88 -1.48
CA CYS A 61 -21.28 -3.00 -2.20
C CYS A 61 -21.23 -3.14 -3.72
N GLY A 62 -20.29 -3.93 -4.27
CA GLY A 62 -20.13 -4.12 -5.72
C GLY A 62 -19.61 -2.90 -6.48
N ALA A 63 -19.46 -1.74 -5.83
CA ALA A 63 -18.98 -0.52 -6.47
C ALA A 63 -17.49 -0.62 -6.83
N ASP A 64 -17.15 -0.03 -7.97
CA ASP A 64 -15.79 0.15 -8.42
C ASP A 64 -15.10 1.23 -7.58
N PHE A 65 -13.85 0.99 -7.15
CA PHE A 65 -13.03 1.96 -6.45
C PHE A 65 -11.60 1.92 -6.97
N VAL A 66 -10.89 3.05 -6.86
CA VAL A 66 -9.52 3.18 -7.35
C VAL A 66 -8.53 2.83 -6.25
N PHE A 67 -7.63 1.89 -6.55
CA PHE A 67 -6.44 1.59 -5.78
C PHE A 67 -5.28 2.35 -6.42
N THR A 68 -4.98 3.51 -5.85
CA THR A 68 -4.05 4.47 -6.45
C THR A 68 -2.60 4.00 -6.40
N ALA A 69 -1.75 4.52 -7.29
CA ALA A 69 -0.31 4.25 -7.31
C ALA A 69 0.35 4.52 -5.95
N GLY A 70 -0.07 5.59 -5.26
CA GLY A 70 0.41 5.92 -3.92
C GLY A 70 0.01 4.90 -2.84
N GLU A 71 -1.21 4.36 -2.92
CA GLU A 71 -1.64 3.28 -2.01
C GLU A 71 -0.92 1.97 -2.32
N GLN A 72 -0.62 1.68 -3.59
CA GLN A 72 0.14 0.49 -3.98
C GLN A 72 1.58 0.52 -3.47
N LEU A 73 2.25 1.67 -3.59
CA LEU A 73 3.57 1.90 -3.00
C LEU A 73 3.56 1.61 -1.50
N PHE A 74 2.57 2.13 -0.78
CA PHE A 74 2.42 1.88 0.65
C PHE A 74 2.24 0.39 0.97
N PHE A 75 1.49 -0.35 0.15
CA PHE A 75 1.29 -1.79 0.32
C PHE A 75 2.57 -2.58 0.03
N HIS A 76 3.34 -2.18 -0.98
CA HIS A 76 4.61 -2.78 -1.32
C HIS A 76 5.67 -2.59 -0.21
N ASP A 77 5.84 -1.36 0.28
CA ASP A 77 6.82 -1.03 1.33
C ASP A 77 6.52 -1.73 2.66
N LYS A 78 5.24 -1.90 2.97
CA LYS A 78 4.80 -2.64 4.16
C LYS A 78 4.74 -4.16 3.95
N GLN A 79 5.16 -4.63 2.77
CA GLN A 79 5.15 -6.05 2.37
C GLN A 79 3.76 -6.69 2.49
N PHE A 80 2.70 -5.89 2.28
CA PHE A 80 1.33 -6.38 2.24
C PHE A 80 1.06 -7.03 0.89
N LYS A 81 1.02 -8.37 0.87
CA LYS A 81 0.77 -9.17 -0.33
C LYS A 81 -0.68 -9.17 -0.80
N ASN A 82 -1.62 -8.72 0.04
CA ASN A 82 -3.05 -8.76 -0.28
C ASN A 82 -3.60 -7.36 -0.59
N GLU A 83 -4.12 -7.20 -1.80
CA GLU A 83 -4.75 -5.97 -2.27
C GLU A 83 -6.06 -5.66 -1.52
N PRO A 84 -6.45 -4.37 -1.44
CA PRO A 84 -7.71 -3.98 -0.83
C PRO A 84 -8.91 -4.64 -1.52
N LYS A 85 -9.77 -5.33 -0.77
CA LYS A 85 -11.02 -5.96 -1.29
C LYS A 85 -12.27 -5.12 -1.05
N ARG A 86 -12.16 -4.11 -0.20
CA ARG A 86 -13.29 -3.28 0.25
C ARG A 86 -12.97 -1.81 0.00
N CYS A 87 -13.94 -1.10 -0.54
CA CYS A 87 -13.83 0.34 -0.74
C CYS A 87 -13.77 1.08 0.60
N LYS A 88 -13.24 2.30 0.57
CA LYS A 88 -13.13 3.19 1.74
C LYS A 88 -14.45 3.36 2.53
N PRO A 89 -15.63 3.56 1.91
CA PRO A 89 -16.87 3.69 2.67
C PRO A 89 -17.30 2.38 3.34
N CYS A 90 -17.14 1.22 2.70
CA CYS A 90 -17.47 -0.07 3.33
C CYS A 90 -16.49 -0.43 4.46
N LYS A 91 -15.20 -0.07 4.31
CA LYS A 91 -14.22 -0.17 5.40
C LYS A 91 -14.62 0.70 6.59
N GLY A 92 -15.01 1.96 6.35
CA GLY A 92 -15.45 2.90 7.38
C GLY A 92 -16.75 2.48 8.06
N LYS A 93 -17.76 2.04 7.28
CA LYS A 93 -19.04 1.52 7.81
C LYS A 93 -18.80 0.32 8.71
N ARG A 94 -17.94 -0.62 8.33
CA ARG A 94 -17.62 -1.78 9.18
C ARG A 94 -16.87 -1.37 10.45
N ALA A 95 -15.94 -0.42 10.35
CA ALA A 95 -15.27 0.13 11.53
C ALA A 95 -16.28 0.81 12.48
N ASN A 96 -17.29 1.50 11.95
CA ASN A 96 -18.34 2.13 12.74
C ASN A 96 -19.30 1.10 13.35
N MET A 97 -19.72 0.09 12.57
CA MET A 97 -20.65 -0.96 12.99
C MET A 97 -20.06 -1.92 14.02
N LEU A 98 -18.76 -2.24 13.90
CA LEU A 98 -18.08 -3.14 14.83
C LEU A 98 -17.54 -2.40 16.06
N GLY A 99 -17.80 -1.10 16.16
CA GLY A 99 -17.13 -0.21 17.10
C GLY A 99 -15.66 -0.09 16.72
N SER A 100 -15.19 1.13 16.51
CA SER A 100 -13.77 1.43 16.55
C SER A 100 -13.18 0.80 17.81
N THR A 101 -12.54 -0.36 17.69
CA THR A 101 -11.73 -0.91 18.77
C THR A 101 -10.63 0.13 18.96
N PRO A 102 -10.63 0.93 20.04
CA PRO A 102 -9.51 1.78 20.34
C PRO A 102 -8.29 0.86 20.46
N PRO A 103 -7.06 1.35 20.25
CA PRO A 103 -5.88 0.60 20.65
C PRO A 103 -6.01 0.28 22.15
N GLY A 104 -6.43 -0.95 22.49
CA GLY A 104 -6.73 -1.40 23.86
C GLY A 104 -8.15 -1.88 24.19
N ALA A 105 -9.14 -1.92 23.28
CA ALA A 105 -10.44 -2.50 23.65
C ALA A 105 -10.42 -4.03 23.71
N THR A 106 -10.70 -4.52 24.91
CA THR A 106 -10.97 -5.92 25.24
C THR A 106 -12.27 -6.35 24.58
N TYR A 107 -12.19 -7.23 23.58
CA TYR A 107 -13.34 -8.00 23.10
C TYR A 107 -14.06 -8.62 24.30
N PRO A 108 -15.41 -8.61 24.39
CA PRO A 108 -16.11 -9.36 25.42
C PRO A 108 -15.75 -10.83 25.23
N LYS A 109 -14.81 -11.29 26.07
CA LYS A 109 -14.26 -12.64 26.01
C LYS A 109 -15.38 -13.55 26.47
N VAL A 110 -16.07 -14.19 25.53
CA VAL A 110 -17.05 -15.23 25.84
C VAL A 110 -16.26 -16.43 26.34
N GLU A 111 -15.98 -16.42 27.63
CA GLU A 111 -15.30 -17.47 28.36
C GLU A 111 -16.22 -18.68 28.49
N THR A 112 -16.08 -19.63 27.58
CA THR A 112 -16.86 -20.88 27.61
C THR A 112 -16.07 -21.94 28.37
N ARG A 113 -16.70 -22.56 29.38
CA ARG A 113 -16.11 -23.70 30.11
C ARG A 113 -16.23 -24.97 29.28
N THR A 114 -15.13 -25.68 29.09
CA THR A 114 -15.05 -26.85 28.22
C THR A 114 -14.00 -27.85 28.73
N THR A 115 -14.26 -29.13 28.53
CA THR A 115 -13.35 -30.21 28.93
C THR A 115 -12.27 -30.43 27.87
N CYS A 116 -11.00 -30.49 28.29
CA CYS A 116 -9.86 -30.76 27.42
C CYS A 116 -9.89 -32.21 26.91
N SER A 117 -9.80 -32.42 25.59
CA SER A 117 -9.77 -33.76 24.98
C SER A 117 -8.47 -34.54 25.23
N GLY A 118 -7.38 -33.87 25.63
CA GLY A 118 -6.09 -34.51 25.88
C GLY A 118 -5.88 -34.99 27.31
N CYS A 119 -6.39 -34.25 28.30
CA CYS A 119 -6.15 -34.53 29.72
C CYS A 119 -7.43 -34.60 30.58
N GLY A 120 -8.61 -34.33 30.02
CA GLY A 120 -9.89 -34.41 30.72
C GLY A 120 -10.17 -33.29 31.72
N LYS A 121 -9.29 -32.29 31.87
CA LYS A 121 -9.48 -31.17 32.79
C LYS A 121 -10.43 -30.11 32.23
N ASP A 122 -11.20 -29.46 33.10
CA ASP A 122 -12.04 -28.32 32.73
C ASP A 122 -11.18 -27.07 32.47
N THR A 123 -11.42 -26.42 31.33
CA THR A 123 -10.67 -25.24 30.89
C THR A 123 -11.57 -24.20 30.26
N THR A 124 -11.20 -22.93 30.45
CA THR A 124 -11.92 -21.78 29.91
C THR A 124 -11.31 -21.37 28.57
N VAL A 125 -12.11 -21.43 27.51
CA VAL A 125 -11.70 -21.04 26.15
C VAL A 125 -12.39 -19.75 25.70
N PRO A 126 -11.70 -18.87 24.94
CA PRO A 126 -12.25 -17.60 24.47
C PRO A 126 -13.13 -17.73 23.21
N PHE A 127 -13.45 -18.95 22.79
CA PHE A 127 -14.22 -19.24 21.58
C PHE A 127 -15.30 -20.29 21.89
N LYS A 128 -16.39 -20.25 21.13
CA LYS A 128 -17.44 -21.27 21.19
C LYS A 128 -16.94 -22.56 20.54
N PRO A 129 -16.95 -23.72 21.23
CA PRO A 129 -16.57 -24.99 20.64
C PRO A 129 -17.42 -25.32 19.42
N THR A 130 -16.77 -25.68 18.32
CA THR A 130 -17.45 -26.17 17.12
C THR A 130 -17.49 -27.70 17.17
N GLN A 131 -18.62 -28.29 16.80
CA GLN A 131 -18.74 -29.74 16.67
C GLN A 131 -17.72 -30.26 15.64
N GLY A 132 -16.91 -31.24 16.02
CA GLY A 132 -15.90 -31.86 15.15
C GLY A 132 -14.45 -31.37 15.32
N ARG A 133 -14.16 -30.38 16.19
CA ARG A 133 -12.78 -29.97 16.49
C ARG A 133 -12.45 -30.14 17.99
N PRO A 134 -11.42 -30.92 18.36
CA PRO A 134 -11.09 -31.17 19.77
C PRO A 134 -10.58 -29.90 20.45
N VAL A 135 -11.01 -29.69 21.69
CA VAL A 135 -10.59 -28.57 22.53
C VAL A 135 -9.43 -29.01 23.42
N PHE A 136 -8.36 -28.23 23.46
CA PHE A 136 -7.17 -28.52 24.26
C PHE A 136 -6.89 -27.40 25.26
N CYS A 137 -6.44 -27.77 26.46
CA CYS A 137 -5.88 -26.83 27.41
C CYS A 137 -4.58 -26.20 26.85
N ARG A 138 -4.10 -25.13 27.48
CA ARG A 138 -2.88 -24.42 27.06
C ARG A 138 -1.67 -25.36 26.94
N GLU A 139 -1.54 -26.30 27.87
CA GLU A 139 -0.44 -27.28 27.92
C GLU A 139 -0.54 -28.31 26.78
N CYS A 140 -1.67 -29.00 26.64
CA CYS A 140 -1.89 -29.99 25.58
C CYS A 140 -1.81 -29.36 24.17
N PHE A 141 -2.24 -28.10 24.02
CA PHE A 141 -2.13 -27.38 22.75
C PHE A 141 -0.67 -27.09 22.39
N GLN A 142 0.16 -26.66 23.36
CA GLN A 142 1.59 -26.43 23.13
C GLN A 142 2.31 -27.72 22.76
N GLN A 143 2.05 -28.81 23.49
CA GLN A 143 2.63 -30.13 23.19
C GLN A 143 2.27 -30.59 21.78
N LYS A 144 0.97 -30.56 21.42
CA LYS A 144 0.50 -30.94 20.09
C LYS A 144 1.07 -30.07 18.98
N ARG A 145 1.25 -28.76 19.23
CA ARG A 145 1.85 -27.84 18.26
C ARG A 145 3.32 -28.18 18.01
N THR A 146 4.07 -28.53 19.04
CA THR A 146 5.46 -28.97 18.91
C THR A 146 5.54 -30.27 18.12
N THR A 147 4.73 -31.29 18.46
CA THR A 147 4.70 -32.56 17.73
C THR A 147 4.35 -32.38 16.24
N ALA A 148 3.42 -31.48 15.93
CA ALA A 148 3.02 -31.20 14.55
C ALA A 148 4.04 -30.36 13.76
N ALA A 149 5.01 -29.71 14.43
CA ALA A 149 6.07 -28.96 13.76
C ALA A 149 7.32 -29.82 13.50
N THR A 150 7.45 -30.94 14.22
CA THR A 150 8.55 -31.90 14.09
C THR A 150 8.23 -33.11 13.21
N ALA A 151 7.01 -33.19 12.70
CA ALA A 151 6.52 -34.24 11.79
C ALA A 151 6.37 -33.68 10.39
#